data_AF-A0A0P0LF75-F1
#
_entry.id   AF-A0A0P0LF75-F1
#
_cell.length_a   1.000
_cell.length_b   1.000
_cell.length_c   1.000
_cell.angle_alpha   90.00
_cell.angle_beta   90.00
_cell.angle_gamma   90.00
#
_symmetry.space_group_name_H-M   'P 1'
#
loop_
_entity.id
_entity.type
_entity.pdbx_description
1 polymer ?
#
loop_
_entity_poly.entity_id
_entity_poly.type
_entity_poly.pdbx_seq_one_letter_code
_entity_poly.pdbx_strand_id
1 'polypeptide(L)'
;MNTGTMQTPNADASVGTENQLLKSSAVDDLAFGLLMNRTLGGSDSRRPSDKSANELDVEIILSQGKNLTKMNDQYVETYVVRGTKELYALLGAIYSYALQINESPLRDHILQRMREILQDVHEIKTQANTPWLTTVLRFIIPTDRQTAYNYSKVLQVAQEENLAAAELPNYIKERGGIAKITSTKDDAAEKKAVKKHKEDKTLMLRKILLANAKGSETVLQVPEKYVLNTVEGDKKAGTFEYAICVKTADNERRVVRFVQVPEALEKQLLTVVAESTVSDDLADTKAKLDILRQHMGITSGWGMEPGDVGYQPPGMPALNPPPSSSTNATTAIV
;
A
#
# COMPACT_ATOMS: atom_id res chain seq x y z
N MET A 1 44.64 -45.14 72.66
CA MET A 1 44.77 -46.50 72.11
C MET A 1 44.42 -46.44 70.63
N ASN A 2 45.35 -46.89 69.77
CA ASN A 2 45.27 -47.25 68.34
C ASN A 2 44.55 -46.32 67.34
N THR A 3 45.28 -45.63 66.44
CA THR A 3 45.64 -46.03 65.04
C THR A 3 44.40 -46.27 64.17
N GLY A 4 44.12 -45.61 63.05
CA GLY A 4 44.90 -44.81 62.11
C GLY A 4 44.39 -45.17 60.71
N THR A 5 44.08 -44.20 59.85
CA THR A 5 44.32 -44.23 58.38
C THR A 5 43.85 -42.93 57.74
N MET A 6 44.71 -42.40 56.88
CA MET A 6 44.52 -41.23 56.03
C MET A 6 43.52 -41.52 54.90
N GLN A 7 42.64 -40.57 54.57
CA GLN A 7 42.51 -40.09 53.18
C GLN A 7 41.69 -38.80 53.12
N THR A 8 42.27 -37.78 52.49
CA THR A 8 41.61 -36.56 51.99
C THR A 8 42.09 -36.37 50.54
N PRO A 9 41.51 -35.45 49.75
CA PRO A 9 40.10 -35.11 49.53
C PRO A 9 39.79 -35.22 48.02
N ASN A 10 38.58 -34.90 47.56
CA ASN A 10 38.40 -34.28 46.24
C ASN A 10 37.03 -33.62 46.11
N ALA A 11 37.07 -32.33 45.83
CA ALA A 11 36.01 -31.60 45.15
C ALA A 11 36.01 -32.03 43.67
N ASP A 12 34.85 -32.16 43.02
CA ASP A 12 34.53 -31.24 41.92
C ASP A 12 33.08 -31.32 41.42
N ALA A 13 32.76 -30.21 40.77
CA ALA A 13 31.55 -29.71 40.14
C ALA A 13 30.71 -30.63 39.24
N SER A 14 29.45 -30.23 39.18
CA SER A 14 28.48 -30.44 38.10
C SER A 14 29.04 -30.15 36.69
N VAL A 15 29.00 -31.13 35.78
CA VAL A 15 28.79 -30.92 34.33
C VAL A 15 28.24 -32.22 33.74
N GLY A 16 26.98 -32.24 33.33
CA GLY A 16 26.30 -33.47 32.93
C GLY A 16 25.22 -33.29 31.87
N THR A 17 25.40 -32.43 30.87
CA THR A 17 24.47 -32.40 29.71
C THR A 17 25.09 -31.97 28.37
N GLU A 18 26.29 -31.41 28.31
CA GLU A 18 26.90 -31.00 27.01
C GLU A 18 27.72 -32.10 26.30
N ASN A 19 28.04 -33.21 26.97
CA ASN A 19 29.02 -34.17 26.45
C ASN A 19 28.40 -35.38 25.71
N GLN A 20 27.09 -35.37 25.44
CA GLN A 20 26.43 -36.41 24.63
C GLN A 20 26.19 -36.01 23.17
N LEU A 21 26.11 -34.73 22.82
CA LEU A 21 25.94 -34.30 21.42
C LEU A 21 27.24 -34.30 20.61
N LEU A 22 28.41 -34.15 21.26
CA LEU A 22 29.71 -34.13 20.58
C LEU A 22 30.29 -35.53 20.31
N LYS A 23 29.74 -36.59 20.94
CA LYS A 23 30.18 -37.97 20.72
C LYS A 23 29.46 -38.68 19.59
N SER A 24 28.27 -38.24 19.17
CA SER A 24 27.58 -38.86 18.03
C SER A 24 28.14 -38.37 16.69
N SER A 25 28.52 -37.10 16.57
CA SER A 25 29.04 -36.55 15.31
C SER A 25 30.39 -37.18 14.90
N ALA A 26 31.29 -37.43 15.85
CA ALA A 26 32.62 -37.98 15.56
C ALA A 26 32.59 -39.46 15.13
N VAL A 27 31.59 -40.23 15.59
CA VAL A 27 31.41 -41.65 15.22
C VAL A 27 30.77 -41.76 13.84
N ASP A 28 29.82 -40.87 13.52
CA ASP A 28 29.20 -40.77 12.20
C ASP A 28 30.19 -40.27 11.13
N ASP A 29 31.10 -39.34 11.48
CA ASP A 29 32.17 -38.85 10.59
C ASP A 29 33.24 -39.93 10.30
N LEU A 30 33.54 -40.81 11.26
CA LEU A 30 34.49 -41.91 11.05
C LEU A 30 33.88 -43.03 10.18
N ALA A 31 32.57 -43.27 10.33
CA ALA A 31 31.81 -44.17 9.46
C ALA A 31 31.70 -43.62 8.02
N PHE A 32 31.59 -42.30 7.86
CA PHE A 32 31.59 -41.57 6.59
C PHE A 32 32.90 -41.78 5.80
N GLY A 33 34.07 -41.69 6.45
CA GLY A 33 35.37 -41.91 5.81
C GLY A 33 35.59 -43.35 5.31
N LEU A 34 35.00 -44.33 5.98
CA LEU A 34 35.07 -45.75 5.59
C LEU A 34 34.13 -46.09 4.42
N LEU A 35 32.99 -45.40 4.30
CA LEU A 35 32.03 -45.63 3.21
C LEU A 35 32.50 -45.00 1.88
N MET A 36 33.08 -43.79 1.94
CA MET A 36 33.57 -43.07 0.75
C MET A 36 34.80 -43.73 0.10
N ASN A 37 35.65 -44.39 0.89
CA ASN A 37 36.80 -45.13 0.36
C ASN A 37 36.44 -46.50 -0.23
N ARG A 38 35.26 -47.05 0.07
CA ARG A 38 34.84 -48.37 -0.44
C ARG A 38 34.15 -48.30 -1.81
N THR A 39 33.54 -47.17 -2.15
CA THR A 39 32.78 -47.00 -3.41
C THR A 39 33.66 -46.64 -4.61
N LEU A 40 34.86 -46.10 -4.40
CA LEU A 40 35.78 -45.69 -5.47
C LEU A 40 36.91 -46.70 -5.77
N GLY A 41 36.95 -47.84 -5.08
CA GLY A 41 38.03 -48.84 -5.16
C GLY A 41 37.65 -50.20 -5.76
N GLY A 42 36.62 -50.29 -6.61
CA GLY A 42 36.07 -51.55 -7.11
C GLY A 42 36.16 -51.75 -8.62
N SER A 43 37.31 -52.24 -9.09
CA SER A 43 37.58 -53.02 -10.32
C SER A 43 36.68 -52.82 -11.56
N ASP A 44 37.33 -52.43 -12.65
CA ASP A 44 36.92 -52.14 -14.03
C ASP A 44 36.29 -53.34 -14.83
N SER A 45 35.46 -54.19 -14.21
CA SER A 45 34.96 -55.41 -14.87
C SER A 45 33.58 -55.91 -14.41
N ARG A 46 32.59 -55.02 -14.28
CA ARG A 46 31.19 -55.45 -14.01
C ARG A 46 30.31 -55.30 -15.24
N ARG A 47 29.77 -56.42 -15.73
CA ARG A 47 28.80 -56.45 -16.83
C ARG A 47 27.42 -56.00 -16.32
N PRO A 48 26.64 -55.25 -17.11
CA PRO A 48 25.30 -54.75 -16.73
C PRO A 48 24.24 -55.83 -16.41
N SER A 49 24.59 -57.13 -16.42
CA SER A 49 23.70 -58.26 -16.11
C SER A 49 23.67 -58.68 -14.63
N ASP A 50 24.56 -58.18 -13.77
CA ASP A 50 24.53 -58.48 -12.32
C ASP A 50 23.50 -57.61 -11.60
N LYS A 51 22.23 -57.99 -11.78
CA LYS A 51 21.05 -57.26 -11.29
C LYS A 51 21.11 -56.92 -9.80
N SER A 52 21.62 -57.82 -8.95
CA SER A 52 21.71 -57.62 -7.50
C SER A 52 22.82 -56.64 -7.07
N ALA A 53 23.95 -56.59 -7.79
CA ALA A 53 25.01 -55.62 -7.52
C ALA A 53 24.57 -54.21 -7.93
N ASN A 54 23.92 -54.10 -9.09
CA ASN A 54 23.33 -52.83 -9.55
C ASN A 54 22.20 -52.35 -8.64
N GLU A 55 21.40 -53.26 -8.07
CA GLU A 55 20.31 -52.94 -7.13
C GLU A 55 20.85 -52.42 -5.79
N LEU A 56 21.96 -52.97 -5.30
CA LEU A 56 22.64 -52.47 -4.10
C LEU A 56 23.23 -51.07 -4.34
N ASP A 57 23.87 -50.84 -5.50
CA ASP A 57 24.42 -49.53 -5.86
C ASP A 57 23.31 -48.49 -6.01
N VAL A 58 22.17 -48.86 -6.60
CA VAL A 58 20.97 -48.02 -6.68
C VAL A 58 20.42 -47.71 -5.29
N GLU A 59 20.33 -48.70 -4.39
CA GLU A 59 19.87 -48.50 -3.02
C GLU A 59 20.79 -47.56 -2.23
N ILE A 60 22.11 -47.69 -2.41
CA ILE A 60 23.10 -46.77 -1.81
C ILE A 60 22.87 -45.34 -2.30
N ILE A 61 22.73 -45.13 -3.61
CA ILE A 61 22.47 -43.78 -4.17
C ILE A 61 21.12 -43.22 -3.66
N LEU A 62 20.08 -44.04 -3.60
CA LEU A 62 18.78 -43.63 -3.05
C LEU A 62 18.86 -43.34 -1.54
N SER A 63 19.69 -44.06 -0.79
CA SER A 63 19.92 -43.80 0.63
C SER A 63 20.62 -42.45 0.85
N GLN A 64 21.54 -42.07 -0.03
CA GLN A 64 22.15 -40.73 -0.02
C GLN A 64 21.10 -39.64 -0.27
N GLY A 65 20.20 -39.85 -1.24
CA GLY A 65 19.07 -38.95 -1.49
C GLY A 65 18.16 -38.78 -0.27
N LYS A 66 17.81 -39.87 0.42
CA LYS A 66 17.03 -39.82 1.68
C LYS A 66 17.75 -39.03 2.78
N ASN A 67 19.07 -39.15 2.89
CA ASN A 67 19.83 -38.38 3.86
C ASN A 67 19.82 -36.88 3.54
N LEU A 68 19.97 -36.51 2.27
CA LEU A 68 19.83 -35.11 1.84
C LEU A 68 18.43 -34.54 2.13
N THR A 69 17.37 -35.34 1.97
CA THR A 69 16.01 -34.95 2.38
C THR A 69 15.95 -34.66 3.88
N LYS A 70 16.50 -35.56 4.72
CA LYS A 70 16.53 -35.37 6.17
C LYS A 70 17.31 -34.12 6.58
N MET A 71 18.46 -33.86 5.95
CA MET A 71 19.23 -32.64 6.17
C MET A 71 18.43 -31.39 5.78
N ASN A 72 17.71 -31.44 4.66
CA ASN A 72 16.84 -30.35 4.24
C ASN A 72 15.69 -30.12 5.24
N ASP A 73 15.04 -31.16 5.72
CA ASP A 73 13.95 -31.04 6.70
C ASP A 73 14.43 -30.38 8.01
N GLN A 74 15.62 -30.76 8.48
CA GLN A 74 16.25 -30.14 9.64
C GLN A 74 16.59 -28.66 9.41
N TYR A 75 17.10 -28.34 8.20
CA TYR A 75 17.38 -26.96 7.82
C TYR A 75 16.10 -26.11 7.78
N VAL A 76 15.04 -26.62 7.15
CA VAL A 76 13.74 -25.94 7.04
C VAL A 76 13.17 -25.69 8.44
N GLU A 77 13.15 -26.69 9.32
CA GLU A 77 12.61 -26.52 10.68
C GLU A 77 13.43 -25.48 11.48
N THR A 78 14.75 -25.61 11.46
CA THR A 78 15.64 -24.82 12.34
C THR A 78 15.80 -23.37 11.88
N TYR A 79 15.93 -23.13 10.57
CA TYR A 79 16.26 -21.81 10.05
C TYR A 79 15.08 -21.12 9.39
N VAL A 80 14.17 -21.88 8.77
CA VAL A 80 13.02 -21.28 8.07
C VAL A 80 11.84 -21.14 9.02
N VAL A 81 11.34 -22.24 9.61
CA VAL A 81 10.16 -22.20 10.48
C VAL A 81 10.45 -21.47 11.79
N ARG A 82 11.51 -21.84 12.48
CA ARG A 82 11.88 -21.14 13.72
C ARG A 82 12.30 -19.69 13.44
N GLY A 83 13.09 -19.45 12.39
CA GLY A 83 13.50 -18.09 12.01
C GLY A 83 12.32 -17.17 11.70
N THR A 84 11.32 -17.66 10.98
CA THR A 84 10.09 -16.89 10.69
C THR A 84 9.26 -16.61 11.94
N LYS A 85 9.18 -17.56 12.88
CA LYS A 85 8.50 -17.36 14.16
C LYS A 85 9.18 -16.24 14.99
N GLU A 86 10.50 -16.26 15.08
CA GLU A 86 11.26 -15.22 15.79
C GLU A 86 11.12 -13.85 15.12
N LEU A 87 11.12 -13.80 13.78
CA LEU A 87 10.87 -12.56 13.03
C LEU A 87 9.49 -11.97 13.36
N TYR A 88 8.44 -12.80 13.42
CA TYR A 88 7.09 -12.32 13.72
C TYR A 88 6.98 -11.82 15.16
N ALA A 89 7.63 -12.49 16.11
CA ALA A 89 7.74 -12.01 17.49
C ALA A 89 8.45 -10.66 17.57
N LEU A 90 9.56 -10.48 16.83
CA LEU A 90 10.28 -9.20 16.74
C LEU A 90 9.38 -8.10 16.16
N LEU A 91 8.63 -8.37 15.08
CA LEU A 91 7.67 -7.42 14.54
C LEU A 91 6.58 -7.03 15.56
N GLY A 92 6.10 -7.98 16.36
CA GLY A 92 5.21 -7.72 17.50
C GLY A 92 5.82 -6.78 18.54
N ALA A 93 7.08 -7.01 18.92
CA ALA A 93 7.80 -6.15 19.85
C ALA A 93 8.02 -4.73 19.30
N ILE A 94 8.39 -4.61 18.02
CA ILE A 94 8.53 -3.32 17.34
C ILE A 94 7.20 -2.57 17.30
N TYR A 95 6.10 -3.28 17.05
CA TYR A 95 4.78 -2.69 17.03
C TYR A 95 4.36 -2.17 18.41
N SER A 96 4.61 -2.93 19.47
CA SER A 96 4.41 -2.47 20.86
C SER A 96 5.20 -1.18 21.14
N TYR A 97 6.46 -1.14 20.74
CA TYR A 97 7.29 0.05 20.89
C TYR A 97 6.78 1.24 20.06
N ALA A 98 6.29 0.99 18.84
CA ALA A 98 5.69 2.02 17.99
C ALA A 98 4.41 2.61 18.62
N LEU A 99 3.57 1.79 19.26
CA LEU A 99 2.39 2.26 19.99
C LEU A 99 2.77 3.17 21.17
N GLN A 100 3.80 2.80 21.95
CA GLN A 100 4.31 3.64 23.04
C GLN A 100 4.81 5.01 22.55
N ILE A 101 5.48 5.06 21.39
CA ILE A 101 5.89 6.32 20.76
C ILE A 101 4.66 7.12 20.32
N ASN A 102 3.64 6.44 19.79
CA ASN A 102 2.42 7.09 19.31
C ASN A 102 1.62 7.74 20.45
N GLU A 103 1.63 7.13 21.64
CA GLU A 103 0.99 7.66 22.86
C GLU A 103 1.82 8.76 23.54
N SER A 104 3.11 8.89 23.19
CA SER A 104 4.01 9.85 23.83
C SER A 104 3.74 11.30 23.35
N PRO A 105 3.69 12.28 24.26
CA PRO A 105 3.60 13.70 23.88
C PRO A 105 4.88 14.19 23.17
N LEU A 106 5.98 13.44 23.26
CA LEU A 106 7.27 13.76 22.62
C LEU A 106 7.47 13.03 21.28
N ARG A 107 6.41 12.43 20.72
CA ARG A 107 6.45 11.64 19.47
C ARG A 107 7.32 12.27 18.37
N ASP A 108 7.06 13.53 18.03
CA ASP A 108 7.75 14.18 16.91
C ASP A 108 9.25 14.39 17.19
N HIS A 109 9.60 14.70 18.44
CA HIS A 109 10.99 14.83 18.86
C HIS A 109 11.73 13.49 18.85
N ILE A 110 11.07 12.43 19.33
CA ILE A 110 11.62 11.05 19.29
C ILE A 110 11.87 10.64 17.84
N LEU A 111 10.88 10.82 16.96
CA LEU A 111 11.01 10.49 15.54
C LEU A 111 12.11 11.31 14.87
N GLN A 112 12.22 12.60 15.18
CA GLN A 112 13.31 13.43 14.66
C GLN A 112 14.68 12.91 15.09
N ARG A 113 14.84 12.56 16.37
CA ARG A 113 16.09 12.00 16.89
C ARG A 113 16.44 10.66 16.25
N MET A 114 15.44 9.81 15.98
CA MET A 114 15.65 8.56 15.25
C MET A 114 16.18 8.80 13.83
N ARG A 115 15.66 9.81 13.12
CA ARG A 115 16.13 10.15 11.77
C ARG A 115 17.59 10.62 11.77
N GLU A 116 17.97 11.43 12.75
CA GLU A 116 19.35 11.87 12.94
C GLU A 116 20.27 10.68 13.19
N ILE A 117 19.92 9.78 14.12
CA ILE A 117 20.73 8.59 14.42
C ILE A 117 20.83 7.66 13.19
N LEU A 118 19.73 7.48 12.45
CA LEU A 118 19.73 6.69 11.21
C LEU A 118 20.69 7.27 10.16
N GLN A 119 20.77 8.59 10.07
CA GLN A 119 21.70 9.27 9.17
C GLN A 119 23.14 9.17 9.69
N ASP A 120 23.37 9.37 10.98
CA ASP A 120 24.72 9.45 11.57
C ASP A 120 25.40 8.08 11.69
N VAL A 121 24.64 7.04 12.06
CA VAL A 121 25.19 5.70 12.36
C VAL A 121 25.08 4.76 11.16
N HIS A 122 23.98 4.84 10.41
CA HIS A 122 23.69 3.92 9.32
C HIS A 122 23.77 4.54 7.93
N GLU A 123 24.06 5.85 7.82
CA GLU A 123 24.04 6.62 6.57
C GLU A 123 22.70 6.55 5.81
N ILE A 124 21.61 6.21 6.51
CA ILE A 124 20.27 6.08 5.94
C ILE A 124 19.56 7.43 6.03
N LYS A 125 19.48 8.15 4.91
CA LYS A 125 18.67 9.36 4.81
C LYS A 125 17.19 9.00 4.69
N THR A 126 16.39 9.49 5.64
CA THR A 126 14.93 9.42 5.57
C THR A 126 14.36 10.77 5.13
N GLN A 127 13.38 10.77 4.24
CA GLN A 127 12.71 11.98 3.78
C GLN A 127 11.60 12.39 4.76
N ALA A 128 11.23 13.68 4.79
CA ALA A 128 10.18 14.20 5.66
C ALA A 128 8.81 13.52 5.47
N ASN A 129 8.51 13.07 4.24
CA ASN A 129 7.29 12.34 3.88
C ASN A 129 7.34 10.83 4.21
N THR A 130 8.42 10.34 4.83
CA THR A 130 8.55 8.92 5.19
C THR A 130 7.54 8.61 6.30
N PRO A 131 6.68 7.59 6.15
CA PRO A 131 5.75 7.18 7.20
C PRO A 131 6.49 6.90 8.50
N TRP A 132 5.96 7.40 9.62
CA TRP A 132 6.63 7.33 10.93
C TRP A 132 6.90 5.88 11.38
N LEU A 133 5.98 4.94 11.12
CA LEU A 133 6.18 3.50 11.36
C LEU A 133 7.38 2.94 10.61
N THR A 134 7.63 3.41 9.38
CA THR A 134 8.82 3.03 8.61
C THR A 134 10.09 3.60 9.24
N THR A 135 10.05 4.80 9.82
CA THR A 135 11.19 5.36 10.57
C THR A 135 11.51 4.54 11.81
N VAL A 136 10.49 4.21 12.64
CA VAL A 136 10.66 3.38 13.84
C VAL A 136 11.20 1.99 13.48
N LEU A 137 10.62 1.36 12.46
CA LEU A 137 11.08 0.05 12.00
C LEU A 137 12.55 0.09 11.53
N ARG A 138 12.93 1.05 10.69
CA ARG A 138 14.30 1.17 10.17
C ARG A 138 15.31 1.47 11.26
N PHE A 139 14.90 2.22 12.29
CA PHE A 139 15.74 2.50 13.45
C PHE A 139 16.12 1.21 14.20
N ILE A 140 15.22 0.22 14.26
CA ILE A 140 15.46 -1.05 14.95
C ILE A 140 16.10 -2.08 14.02
N ILE A 141 15.64 -2.13 12.77
CA ILE A 141 16.14 -3.05 11.74
C ILE A 141 16.61 -2.21 10.54
N PRO A 142 17.89 -1.81 10.50
CA PRO A 142 18.48 -1.08 9.37
C PRO A 142 18.60 -2.02 8.16
N THR A 143 17.49 -2.18 7.43
CA THR A 143 17.35 -3.07 6.29
C THR A 143 17.12 -2.29 5.00
N ASP A 144 17.07 -3.00 3.87
CA ASP A 144 16.83 -2.41 2.56
C ASP A 144 15.42 -1.80 2.46
N ARG A 145 15.22 -1.00 1.40
CA ARG A 145 13.97 -0.24 1.24
C ARG A 145 12.73 -1.11 1.09
N GLN A 146 12.84 -2.24 0.40
CA GLN A 146 11.71 -3.11 0.12
C GLN A 146 11.31 -3.87 1.38
N THR A 147 12.27 -4.43 2.09
CA THR A 147 12.03 -5.15 3.35
C THR A 147 11.43 -4.22 4.41
N ALA A 148 11.98 -3.01 4.55
CA ALA A 148 11.42 -2.01 5.46
C ALA A 148 9.98 -1.62 5.10
N TYR A 149 9.65 -1.48 3.82
CA TYR A 149 8.28 -1.20 3.37
C TYR A 149 7.33 -2.35 3.70
N ASN A 150 7.73 -3.58 3.40
CA ASN A 150 6.90 -4.75 3.62
C ASN A 150 6.56 -4.91 5.11
N TYR A 151 7.56 -4.80 5.98
CA TYR A 151 7.33 -4.92 7.42
C TYR A 151 6.54 -3.73 7.97
N SER A 152 6.81 -2.50 7.52
CA SER A 152 6.07 -1.33 8.02
C SER A 152 4.60 -1.35 7.60
N LYS A 153 4.27 -1.88 6.42
CA LYS A 153 2.88 -2.08 5.98
C LYS A 153 2.14 -3.08 6.86
N VAL A 154 2.79 -4.16 7.30
CA VAL A 154 2.20 -5.09 8.28
C VAL A 154 1.83 -4.36 9.57
N LEU A 155 2.72 -3.49 10.07
CA LEU A 155 2.43 -2.71 11.28
C LEU A 155 1.32 -1.67 11.08
N GLN A 156 1.22 -1.07 9.89
CA GLN A 156 0.15 -0.14 9.55
C GLN A 156 -1.22 -0.83 9.54
N VAL A 157 -1.33 -1.97 8.86
CA VAL A 157 -2.57 -2.76 8.83
C VAL A 157 -2.94 -3.21 10.25
N ALA A 158 -1.95 -3.58 11.07
CA ALA A 158 -2.19 -3.94 12.46
C ALA A 158 -2.77 -2.76 13.28
N GLN A 159 -2.29 -1.54 13.02
CA GLN A 159 -2.78 -0.32 13.66
C GLN A 159 -4.19 0.06 13.18
N GLU A 160 -4.46 -0.06 11.88
CA GLU A 160 -5.76 0.23 11.28
C GLU A 160 -6.85 -0.73 11.79
N GLU A 161 -6.51 -2.01 11.97
CA GLU A 161 -7.40 -3.03 12.52
C GLU A 161 -7.41 -3.06 14.06
N ASN A 162 -6.69 -2.14 14.73
CA ASN A 162 -6.62 -2.01 16.18
C ASN A 162 -6.19 -3.32 16.91
N LEU A 163 -5.24 -4.05 16.33
CA LEU A 163 -4.70 -5.28 16.90
C LEU A 163 -3.80 -5.00 18.10
N ALA A 164 -3.84 -5.88 19.10
CA ALA A 164 -2.87 -5.85 20.19
C ALA A 164 -1.51 -6.37 19.71
N ALA A 165 -0.42 -5.83 20.27
CA ALA A 165 0.94 -6.19 19.84
C ALA A 165 1.29 -7.67 20.06
N ALA A 166 0.70 -8.31 21.07
CA ALA A 166 0.86 -9.73 21.35
C ALA A 166 0.16 -10.64 20.31
N GLU A 167 -0.85 -10.12 19.61
CA GLU A 167 -1.64 -10.88 18.63
C GLU A 167 -1.03 -10.81 17.23
N LEU A 168 -0.18 -9.81 16.97
CA LEU A 168 0.45 -9.59 15.67
C LEU A 168 1.16 -10.83 15.10
N PRO A 169 1.94 -11.62 15.87
CA PRO A 169 2.61 -12.80 15.31
C PRO A 169 1.64 -13.87 14.79
N ASN A 170 0.55 -14.11 15.51
CA ASN A 170 -0.48 -15.06 15.10
C ASN A 170 -1.27 -14.52 13.91
N TYR A 171 -1.62 -13.24 13.94
CA TYR A 171 -2.27 -12.56 12.83
C TYR A 171 -1.49 -12.68 11.51
N ILE A 172 -0.16 -12.48 11.56
CA ILE A 172 0.69 -12.63 10.36
C ILE A 172 0.65 -14.07 9.84
N LYS A 173 0.70 -15.05 10.74
CA LYS A 173 0.65 -16.47 10.38
C LYS A 173 -0.70 -16.84 9.75
N GLU A 174 -1.81 -16.41 10.35
CA GLU A 174 -3.18 -16.69 9.87
C GLU A 174 -3.45 -16.08 8.49
N ARG A 175 -2.93 -14.89 8.21
CA ARG A 175 -3.02 -14.26 6.88
C ARG A 175 -2.08 -14.87 5.84
N GLY A 176 -1.33 -15.92 6.19
CA GLY A 176 -0.45 -16.65 5.28
C GLY A 176 0.87 -15.92 5.00
N GLY A 177 1.34 -15.13 5.96
CA GLY A 177 2.66 -14.50 5.99
C GLY A 177 2.69 -13.06 5.49
N ILE A 178 3.83 -12.41 5.73
CA ILE A 178 4.09 -10.98 5.41
C ILE A 178 3.75 -10.66 3.96
N ALA A 179 4.18 -11.50 3.00
CA ALA A 179 4.01 -11.24 1.58
C ALA A 179 2.52 -11.08 1.15
N LYS A 180 1.60 -11.80 1.80
CA LYS A 180 0.17 -11.70 1.51
C LYS A 180 -0.46 -10.44 2.09
N ILE A 181 -0.01 -10.02 3.27
CA ILE A 181 -0.44 -8.75 3.90
C ILE A 181 0.07 -7.56 3.10
N THR A 182 1.24 -7.68 2.49
CA THR A 182 1.85 -6.64 1.65
C THR A 182 1.44 -6.73 0.18
N SER A 183 0.63 -7.73 -0.20
CA SER A 183 0.21 -7.91 -1.59
C SER A 183 -0.72 -6.78 -2.00
N THR A 184 -0.16 -5.86 -2.80
CA THR A 184 -0.63 -4.57 -3.33
C THR A 184 -1.94 -4.56 -4.13
N LYS A 185 -2.81 -5.58 -4.02
CA LYS A 185 -4.12 -5.53 -4.67
C LYS A 185 -5.01 -4.44 -4.07
N ASP A 186 -4.85 -4.16 -2.78
CA ASP A 186 -5.66 -3.15 -2.10
C ASP A 186 -5.08 -1.74 -2.31
N ASP A 187 -3.76 -1.53 -2.23
CA ASP A 187 -3.16 -0.20 -2.45
C ASP A 187 -3.32 0.33 -3.91
N ALA A 188 -3.34 -0.56 -4.92
CA ALA A 188 -3.55 -0.15 -6.31
C ALA A 188 -5.05 0.13 -6.58
N ALA A 189 -5.94 -0.65 -5.99
CA ALA A 189 -7.37 -0.45 -6.08
C ALA A 189 -7.79 0.83 -5.34
N GLU A 190 -7.24 1.10 -4.16
CA GLU A 190 -7.47 2.32 -3.39
C GLU A 190 -6.91 3.55 -4.09
N LYS A 191 -5.66 3.52 -4.57
CA LYS A 191 -5.11 4.64 -5.36
C LYS A 191 -5.92 4.90 -6.63
N LYS A 192 -6.41 3.84 -7.29
CA LYS A 192 -7.27 3.95 -8.47
C LYS A 192 -8.66 4.48 -8.08
N ALA A 193 -9.22 4.06 -6.95
CA ALA A 193 -10.50 4.52 -6.44
C ALA A 193 -10.44 6.00 -6.04
N VAL A 194 -9.40 6.42 -5.32
CA VAL A 194 -9.15 7.82 -4.95
C VAL A 194 -8.95 8.67 -6.20
N LYS A 195 -8.13 8.21 -7.16
CA LYS A 195 -7.93 8.93 -8.43
C LYS A 195 -9.25 9.03 -9.20
N LYS A 196 -10.01 7.94 -9.29
CA LYS A 196 -11.31 7.91 -9.97
C LYS A 196 -12.31 8.83 -9.29
N HIS A 197 -12.38 8.83 -7.96
CA HIS A 197 -13.28 9.71 -7.21
C HIS A 197 -12.97 11.19 -7.43
N LYS A 198 -11.68 11.56 -7.49
CA LYS A 198 -11.27 12.92 -7.89
C LYS A 198 -11.68 13.27 -9.31
N GLU A 199 -11.51 12.34 -10.26
CA GLU A 199 -11.95 12.53 -11.64
C GLU A 199 -13.48 12.69 -11.73
N ASP A 200 -14.23 11.87 -11.00
CA ASP A 200 -15.70 11.91 -10.93
C ASP A 200 -16.19 13.22 -10.30
N LYS A 201 -15.50 13.75 -9.27
CA LYS A 201 -15.75 15.10 -8.70
C LYS A 201 -15.58 16.20 -9.74
N THR A 202 -14.47 16.18 -10.50
CA THR A 202 -14.22 17.17 -11.54
C THR A 202 -15.28 17.12 -12.64
N LEU A 203 -15.70 15.91 -13.04
CA LEU A 203 -16.79 15.73 -14.00
C LEU A 203 -18.13 16.22 -13.45
N MET A 204 -18.42 15.95 -12.17
CA MET A 204 -19.63 16.43 -11.52
C MET A 204 -19.68 17.96 -11.48
N LEU A 205 -18.59 18.64 -11.09
CA LEU A 205 -18.50 20.10 -11.12
C LEU A 205 -18.79 20.64 -12.52
N ARG A 206 -18.20 20.05 -13.56
CA ARG A 206 -18.44 20.44 -14.96
C ARG A 206 -19.93 20.35 -15.32
N LYS A 207 -20.59 19.26 -14.95
CA LYS A 207 -22.03 19.07 -15.20
C LYS A 207 -22.88 20.12 -14.46
N ILE A 208 -22.55 20.44 -13.21
CA ILE A 208 -23.23 21.47 -12.41
C ILE A 208 -23.07 22.85 -13.05
N LEU A 209 -21.85 23.23 -13.44
CA LEU A 209 -21.58 24.53 -14.06
C LEU A 209 -22.32 24.70 -15.39
N LEU A 210 -22.39 23.65 -16.21
CA LEU A 210 -23.15 23.69 -17.47
C LEU A 210 -24.67 23.80 -17.22
N ALA A 211 -25.21 23.07 -16.24
CA ALA A 211 -26.62 23.21 -15.89
C ALA A 211 -26.93 24.62 -15.37
N ASN A 212 -26.07 25.18 -14.52
CA ASN A 212 -26.20 26.55 -14.03
C ASN A 212 -26.09 27.58 -15.15
N ALA A 213 -25.24 27.36 -16.16
CA ALA A 213 -25.13 28.24 -17.31
C ALA A 213 -26.45 28.33 -18.10
N LYS A 214 -27.22 27.23 -18.21
CA LYS A 214 -28.55 27.23 -18.82
C LYS A 214 -29.57 28.07 -18.04
N GLY A 215 -29.48 28.04 -16.71
CA GLY A 215 -30.34 28.82 -15.82
C GLY A 215 -29.87 30.25 -15.56
N SER A 216 -28.73 30.67 -16.11
CA SER A 216 -28.16 32.00 -15.86
C SER A 216 -28.97 33.09 -16.55
N GLU A 217 -29.53 34.02 -15.76
CA GLU A 217 -30.23 35.21 -16.26
C GLU A 217 -29.25 36.31 -16.73
N THR A 218 -28.01 36.27 -16.22
CA THR A 218 -26.98 37.25 -16.57
C THR A 218 -26.28 36.81 -17.86
N VAL A 219 -26.68 37.41 -18.98
CA VAL A 219 -26.06 37.20 -20.30
C VAL A 219 -25.27 38.45 -20.67
N LEU A 220 -23.95 38.29 -20.88
CA LEU A 220 -23.06 39.36 -21.29
C LEU A 220 -22.67 39.15 -22.76
N GLN A 221 -22.88 40.18 -23.58
CA GLN A 221 -22.34 40.20 -24.94
C GLN A 221 -20.92 40.76 -24.88
N VAL A 222 -19.93 39.89 -25.04
CA VAL A 222 -18.51 40.24 -24.94
C VAL A 222 -17.91 40.34 -26.35
N PRO A 223 -17.44 41.52 -26.79
CA PRO A 223 -16.73 41.63 -28.05
C PRO A 223 -15.45 40.78 -28.06
N GLU A 224 -15.16 40.08 -29.16
CA GLU A 224 -14.01 39.17 -29.29
C GLU A 224 -12.65 39.81 -28.93
N LYS A 225 -12.48 41.12 -29.12
CA LYS A 225 -11.26 41.86 -28.71
C LYS A 225 -10.95 41.77 -27.21
N TYR A 226 -11.94 41.45 -26.38
CA TYR A 226 -11.81 41.24 -24.93
C TYR A 226 -11.61 39.77 -24.55
N VAL A 227 -11.55 38.86 -25.51
CA VAL A 227 -11.24 37.45 -25.33
C VAL A 227 -9.79 37.19 -25.76
N LEU A 228 -9.00 36.62 -24.88
CA LEU A 228 -7.64 36.17 -25.15
C LEU A 228 -7.66 34.66 -25.40
N ASN A 229 -7.35 34.24 -26.61
CA ASN A 229 -7.19 32.82 -26.92
C ASN A 229 -5.76 32.38 -26.60
N THR A 230 -5.61 31.45 -25.66
CA THR A 230 -4.32 30.85 -25.26
C THR A 230 -4.13 29.43 -25.80
N VAL A 231 -5.05 28.97 -26.65
CA VAL A 231 -5.01 27.65 -27.26
C VAL A 231 -4.08 27.69 -28.47
N GLU A 232 -2.94 27.01 -28.35
CA GLU A 232 -1.94 26.92 -29.41
C GLU A 232 -2.27 25.80 -30.42
N GLY A 233 -2.25 26.12 -31.71
CA GLY A 233 -2.27 25.14 -32.81
C GLY A 233 -3.45 24.17 -32.75
N ASP A 234 -3.17 22.86 -32.83
CA ASP A 234 -4.16 21.77 -32.89
C ASP A 234 -4.72 21.35 -31.52
N LYS A 235 -4.43 22.09 -30.44
CA LYS A 235 -4.93 21.76 -29.10
C LYS A 235 -6.44 22.03 -29.01
N LYS A 236 -7.17 21.17 -28.29
CA LYS A 236 -8.59 21.38 -28.01
C LYS A 236 -8.77 22.50 -26.98
N ALA A 237 -9.66 23.44 -27.28
CA ALA A 237 -10.10 24.45 -26.34
C ALA A 237 -10.96 23.83 -25.22
N GLY A 238 -10.85 24.40 -24.02
CA GLY A 238 -11.76 24.10 -22.91
C GLY A 238 -13.21 24.51 -23.23
N THR A 239 -14.15 24.01 -22.44
CA THR A 239 -15.58 24.34 -22.56
C THR A 239 -15.94 25.65 -21.88
N PHE A 240 -15.20 26.05 -20.84
CA PHE A 240 -15.46 27.28 -20.11
C PHE A 240 -14.44 28.36 -20.47
N GLU A 241 -14.91 29.61 -20.48
CA GLU A 241 -14.03 30.78 -20.51
C GLU A 241 -13.79 31.31 -19.10
N TYR A 242 -12.57 31.74 -18.84
CA TYR A 242 -12.13 32.23 -17.54
C TYR A 242 -11.96 33.74 -17.58
N ALA A 243 -12.47 34.43 -16.57
CA ALA A 243 -12.38 35.89 -16.49
C ALA A 243 -11.26 36.32 -15.52
N ILE A 244 -10.33 37.14 -15.99
CA ILE A 244 -9.38 37.86 -15.15
C ILE A 244 -10.11 39.06 -14.56
N CYS A 245 -10.25 39.08 -13.24
CA CYS A 245 -11.01 40.10 -12.52
C CYS A 245 -10.16 40.75 -11.43
N VAL A 246 -10.33 42.05 -11.23
CA VAL A 246 -9.77 42.79 -10.09
C VAL A 246 -10.86 43.03 -9.07
N LYS A 247 -10.60 42.65 -7.81
CA LYS A 247 -11.49 42.94 -6.68
C LYS A 247 -11.35 44.41 -6.30
N THR A 248 -12.47 45.13 -6.28
CA THR A 248 -12.56 46.52 -5.81
C THR A 248 -13.23 46.55 -4.42
N ALA A 249 -13.43 47.72 -3.82
CA ALA A 249 -14.19 47.86 -2.59
C ALA A 249 -15.64 47.34 -2.74
N ASP A 250 -16.24 46.88 -1.64
CA ASP A 250 -17.67 46.54 -1.51
C ASP A 250 -18.25 45.58 -2.56
N ASN A 251 -17.62 44.40 -2.71
CA ASN A 251 -18.08 43.30 -3.58
C ASN A 251 -18.10 43.58 -5.09
N GLU A 252 -17.63 44.74 -5.56
CA GLU A 252 -17.47 45.02 -6.99
C GLU A 252 -16.27 44.25 -7.57
N ARG A 253 -16.50 43.47 -8.62
CA ARG A 253 -15.45 42.79 -9.39
C ARG A 253 -15.38 43.42 -10.78
N ARG A 254 -14.23 43.97 -11.14
CA ARG A 254 -13.99 44.52 -12.47
C ARG A 254 -13.39 43.45 -13.36
N VAL A 255 -14.15 43.00 -14.35
CA VAL A 255 -13.67 42.05 -15.37
C VAL A 255 -12.75 42.77 -16.34
N VAL A 256 -11.49 42.34 -16.41
CA VAL A 256 -10.47 42.93 -17.28
C VAL A 256 -10.45 42.22 -18.64
N ARG A 257 -10.45 40.89 -18.63
CA ARG A 257 -10.38 40.09 -19.85
C ARG A 257 -10.94 38.70 -19.66
N PHE A 258 -11.51 38.13 -20.72
CA PHE A 258 -11.84 36.71 -20.79
C PHE A 258 -10.68 35.95 -21.44
N VAL A 259 -10.47 34.71 -21.02
CA VAL A 259 -9.37 33.87 -21.45
C VAL A 259 -9.92 32.51 -21.81
N GLN A 260 -9.70 32.10 -23.06
CA GLN A 260 -9.95 30.74 -23.51
C GLN A 260 -8.68 29.93 -23.27
N VAL A 261 -8.81 28.87 -22.47
CA VAL A 261 -7.69 28.02 -22.07
C VAL A 261 -7.73 26.66 -22.77
N PRO A 262 -6.58 25.98 -22.95
CA PRO A 262 -6.56 24.60 -23.42
C PRO A 262 -7.32 23.66 -22.47
N GLU A 263 -7.92 22.60 -23.01
CA GLU A 263 -8.69 21.60 -22.23
C GLU A 263 -7.89 21.02 -21.06
N ALA A 264 -6.58 20.80 -21.25
CA ALA A 264 -5.69 20.30 -20.21
C ALA A 264 -5.56 21.26 -19.00
N LEU A 265 -5.49 22.58 -19.26
CA LEU A 265 -5.40 23.59 -18.21
C LEU A 265 -6.77 23.80 -17.54
N GLU A 266 -7.86 23.79 -18.30
CA GLU A 266 -9.23 23.79 -17.75
C GLU A 266 -9.42 22.61 -16.78
N LYS A 267 -9.00 21.40 -17.16
CA LYS A 267 -9.11 20.24 -16.28
C LYS A 267 -8.37 20.43 -14.95
N GLN A 268 -7.18 21.06 -14.98
CA GLN A 268 -6.43 21.36 -13.75
C GLN A 268 -7.18 22.36 -12.87
N LEU A 269 -7.69 23.45 -13.45
CA LEU A 269 -8.48 24.46 -12.73
C LEU A 269 -9.74 23.86 -12.10
N LEU A 270 -10.52 23.11 -12.88
CA LEU A 270 -11.73 22.45 -12.39
C LEU A 270 -11.44 21.43 -11.29
N THR A 271 -10.30 20.73 -11.35
CA THR A 271 -9.92 19.79 -10.28
C THR A 271 -9.68 20.51 -8.96
N VAL A 272 -8.96 21.63 -8.98
CA VAL A 272 -8.71 22.43 -7.77
C VAL A 272 -10.01 22.99 -7.20
N VAL A 273 -10.91 23.47 -8.05
CA VAL A 273 -12.21 23.98 -7.61
C VAL A 273 -13.09 22.84 -7.07
N ALA A 274 -13.13 21.69 -7.74
CA ALA A 274 -13.94 20.55 -7.32
C ALA A 274 -13.51 20.00 -5.95
N GLU A 275 -12.22 19.99 -5.65
CA GLU A 275 -11.72 19.55 -4.33
C GLU A 275 -12.18 20.44 -3.18
N SER A 276 -12.44 21.73 -3.43
CA SER A 276 -12.88 22.68 -2.41
C SER A 276 -14.38 22.92 -2.34
N THR A 277 -15.11 22.64 -3.42
CA THR A 277 -16.54 22.99 -3.55
C THR A 277 -17.48 21.80 -3.69
N VAL A 278 -17.02 20.65 -4.20
CA VAL A 278 -17.86 19.47 -4.42
C VAL A 278 -17.75 18.53 -3.22
N SER A 279 -18.90 18.16 -2.65
CA SER A 279 -19.01 17.18 -1.57
C SER A 279 -18.38 15.83 -1.95
N ASP A 280 -17.81 15.12 -0.97
CA ASP A 280 -17.35 13.75 -1.16
C ASP A 280 -18.51 12.78 -1.44
N ASP A 281 -19.72 13.13 -0.99
CA ASP A 281 -20.95 12.41 -1.32
C ASP A 281 -21.43 12.81 -2.73
N LEU A 282 -20.89 12.10 -3.73
CA LEU A 282 -21.26 12.27 -5.13
C LEU A 282 -22.69 11.81 -5.43
N ALA A 283 -23.27 10.91 -4.63
CA ALA A 283 -24.62 10.41 -4.86
C ALA A 283 -25.65 11.48 -4.49
N ASP A 284 -25.50 12.12 -3.33
CA ASP A 284 -26.32 13.27 -2.92
C ASP A 284 -26.15 14.45 -3.89
N THR A 285 -24.90 14.75 -4.27
CA THR A 285 -24.62 15.81 -5.25
C THR A 285 -25.30 15.54 -6.60
N LYS A 286 -25.29 14.28 -7.06
CA LYS A 286 -26.00 13.86 -8.28
C LYS A 286 -27.50 14.04 -8.15
N ALA A 287 -28.11 13.63 -7.04
CA ALA A 287 -29.55 13.77 -6.82
C ALA A 287 -29.99 15.25 -6.88
N LYS A 288 -29.20 16.15 -6.27
CA LYS A 288 -29.45 17.61 -6.35
C LYS A 288 -29.33 18.14 -7.77
N LEU A 289 -28.33 17.67 -8.53
CA LEU A 289 -28.17 18.04 -9.94
C LEU A 289 -29.35 17.56 -10.79
N ASP A 290 -29.86 16.35 -10.56
CA ASP A 290 -31.01 15.79 -11.29
C ASP A 290 -32.28 16.61 -11.02
N ILE A 291 -32.53 17.01 -9.76
CA ILE A 291 -33.64 17.92 -9.40
C ILE A 291 -33.50 19.27 -10.12
N LEU A 292 -32.29 19.84 -10.12
CA LEU A 292 -32.02 21.11 -10.79
C LEU A 292 -32.27 21.01 -12.30
N ARG A 293 -31.82 19.93 -12.94
CA ARG A 293 -32.04 19.67 -14.38
C ARG A 293 -33.52 19.50 -14.69
N GLN A 294 -34.27 18.78 -13.87
CA GLN A 294 -35.71 18.61 -14.03
C GLN A 294 -36.44 19.96 -13.93
N HIS A 295 -36.10 20.77 -12.92
CA HIS A 295 -36.68 22.11 -12.75
C HIS A 295 -36.38 23.02 -13.95
N MET A 296 -35.18 22.92 -14.53
CA MET A 296 -34.76 23.70 -15.70
C MET A 296 -35.19 23.08 -17.04
N GLY A 297 -35.87 21.93 -17.04
CA GLY A 297 -36.26 21.22 -18.26
C GLY A 297 -35.09 20.76 -19.13
N ILE A 298 -33.92 20.51 -18.53
CA ILE A 298 -32.71 20.10 -19.24
C ILE A 298 -32.78 18.59 -19.51
N THR A 299 -33.17 18.22 -20.74
CA THR A 299 -33.22 16.82 -21.19
C THR A 299 -32.11 16.44 -22.16
N SER A 300 -31.44 17.42 -22.77
CA SER A 300 -30.31 17.23 -23.68
C SER A 300 -29.38 18.45 -23.69
N GLY A 301 -28.10 18.26 -24.04
CA GLY A 301 -27.09 19.33 -23.96
C GLY A 301 -26.74 19.74 -22.52
N TRP A 302 -25.96 20.81 -22.34
CA TRP A 302 -25.64 21.37 -21.01
C TRP A 302 -25.06 20.35 -20.01
N GLY A 303 -24.18 19.46 -20.49
CA GLY A 303 -23.53 18.45 -19.67
C GLY A 303 -24.37 17.19 -19.41
N MET A 304 -25.52 17.04 -20.07
CA MET A 304 -26.29 15.79 -20.11
C MET A 304 -25.60 14.75 -21.00
N GLU A 305 -25.40 13.55 -20.47
CA GLU A 305 -24.79 12.42 -21.16
C GLU A 305 -25.73 11.20 -21.21
N PRO A 306 -25.57 10.29 -22.19
CA PRO A 306 -26.31 9.03 -22.20
C PRO A 306 -26.13 8.24 -20.89
N GLY A 307 -27.24 7.95 -20.20
CA GLY A 307 -27.24 7.29 -18.89
C GLY A 307 -27.50 8.23 -17.70
N ASP A 308 -27.51 9.55 -17.91
CA ASP A 308 -28.03 10.50 -16.92
C ASP A 308 -29.57 10.42 -16.83
N VAL A 309 -30.11 10.70 -15.64
CA VAL A 309 -31.56 10.66 -15.40
C VAL A 309 -32.24 11.75 -16.22
N GLY A 310 -33.27 11.38 -16.99
CA GLY A 310 -34.00 12.31 -17.86
C GLY A 310 -33.33 12.62 -19.20
N TYR A 311 -32.22 11.94 -19.55
CA TYR A 311 -31.57 12.13 -20.85
C TYR A 311 -32.48 11.72 -22.01
N GLN A 312 -32.61 12.64 -22.96
CA GLN A 312 -33.27 12.43 -24.24
C GLN A 312 -32.31 12.82 -25.38
N PRO A 313 -32.23 12.04 -26.46
CA PRO A 313 -31.39 12.41 -27.60
C PRO A 313 -31.82 13.77 -28.18
N PRO A 314 -30.86 14.62 -28.59
CA PRO A 314 -31.18 15.87 -29.27
C PRO A 314 -32.06 15.60 -30.50
N GLY A 315 -33.26 16.19 -30.55
CA GLY A 315 -34.17 16.12 -31.70
C GLY A 315 -35.37 15.18 -31.59
N MET A 316 -35.59 14.47 -30.46
CA MET A 316 -36.85 13.80 -30.18
C MET A 316 -37.80 14.67 -29.32
N PRO A 317 -39.12 14.71 -29.61
CA PRO A 317 -40.08 15.42 -28.78
C PRO A 317 -40.11 14.88 -27.34
N ALA A 318 -40.19 15.77 -26.35
CA ALA A 318 -40.33 15.39 -24.95
C ALA A 318 -41.65 14.61 -24.73
N LEU A 319 -41.55 13.38 -24.21
CA LEU A 319 -42.71 12.54 -23.95
C LEU A 319 -43.44 12.87 -22.62
N ASN A 320 -42.97 13.84 -21.85
CA ASN A 320 -43.60 14.24 -20.59
C ASN A 320 -44.15 15.67 -20.64
N PRO A 321 -45.38 15.90 -20.14
CA PRO A 321 -45.97 17.23 -20.08
C PRO A 321 -45.21 18.10 -19.06
N PRO A 322 -45.15 19.43 -19.26
CA PRO A 322 -44.48 20.34 -18.33
C PRO A 322 -45.20 20.34 -16.97
N PRO A 323 -44.49 20.28 -15.83
CA PRO A 323 -45.10 20.57 -14.55
C PRO A 323 -45.51 22.05 -14.47
N SER A 324 -46.70 22.26 -13.91
CA SER A 324 -47.36 23.54 -13.68
C SER A 324 -46.52 24.53 -12.85
N SER A 325 -46.72 25.80 -13.13
CA SER A 325 -46.11 27.00 -12.55
C SER A 325 -46.13 27.11 -11.01
N SER A 326 -45.18 27.92 -10.51
CA SER A 326 -44.97 28.45 -9.14
C SER A 326 -44.29 27.49 -8.15
N THR A 327 -43.22 27.84 -7.42
CA THR A 327 -42.92 29.10 -6.73
C THR A 327 -41.42 29.22 -6.43
N ASN A 328 -40.88 30.44 -6.47
CA ASN A 328 -39.48 30.79 -6.18
C ASN A 328 -38.94 30.22 -4.87
N ALA A 329 -37.76 29.59 -4.92
CA ALA A 329 -36.87 29.48 -3.77
C ALA A 329 -35.41 29.63 -4.24
N THR A 330 -34.91 30.86 -4.13
CA THR A 330 -33.49 31.19 -4.23
C THR A 330 -32.73 30.46 -3.13
N THR A 331 -31.82 29.57 -3.49
CA THR A 331 -30.70 29.20 -2.61
C THR A 331 -29.47 29.06 -3.48
N ALA A 332 -28.65 30.11 -3.45
CA ALA A 332 -27.30 30.06 -3.96
C ALA A 332 -26.51 29.05 -3.12
N ILE A 333 -26.06 27.98 -3.76
CA ILE A 333 -25.10 27.05 -3.16
C ILE A 333 -23.72 27.64 -3.47
N VAL A 334 -23.07 28.15 -2.42
CA VAL A 334 -21.64 28.49 -2.38
C VAL A 334 -20.85 27.20 -2.24
#